data_AF-A0A6M1XQ40-F1
#
_entry.id   AF-A0A6M1XQ40-F1
#
_cell.length_a   1.000
_cell.length_b   1.000
_cell.length_c   1.000
_cell.angle_alpha   90.00
_cell.angle_beta   90.00
_cell.angle_gamma   90.00
#
_symmetry.space_group_name_H-M   'P 1'
#
loop_
_entity.id
_entity.type
_entity.pdbx_description
1 polymer ?
#
loop_
_entity_poly.entity_id
_entity_poly.type
_entity_poly.pdbx_seq_one_letter_code
_entity_poly.pdbx_strand_id
1 'polypeptide(L)'
;AYTIKIIRYFFIKKLTKGELVGIIDSFPSPLCKPVRNRQAKLLNQIAKVGYNSTKKSYFYGLKIHMIVTKTGFPITYSITNPGVHDVKVLETLSEEANLPNILGDKGYISHKIHEKLALKGITISLSLIHI
;
A
#
# COMPACT_ATOMS: atom_id res chain seq x y z
N ALA A 1 14.86 13.51 9.43
CA ALA A 1 13.51 12.90 9.31
C ALA A 1 12.38 13.93 9.20
N TYR A 2 12.38 15.01 10.00
CA TYR A 2 11.31 16.02 10.00
C TYR A 2 11.13 16.77 8.66
N THR A 3 12.23 17.17 8.02
CA THR A 3 12.22 17.87 6.72
C THR A 3 11.48 17.08 5.63
N ILE A 4 11.72 15.76 5.56
CA ILE A 4 11.04 14.88 4.58
C ILE A 4 9.53 14.84 4.84
N LYS A 5 9.11 14.82 6.11
CA LYS A 5 7.68 14.86 6.47
C LYS A 5 7.03 16.19 6.03
N ILE A 6 7.71 17.31 6.21
CA ILE A 6 7.22 18.63 5.76
C ILE A 6 7.08 18.66 4.24
N ILE A 7 8.13 18.24 3.53
CA ILE A 7 8.13 18.20 2.06
C ILE A 7 6.95 17.35 1.58
N ARG A 8 6.79 16.15 2.13
CA ARG A 8 5.67 15.26 1.82
C ARG A 8 4.31 15.91 2.09
N TYR A 9 4.13 16.56 3.24
CA TYR A 9 2.89 17.25 3.58
C TYR A 9 2.50 18.30 2.52
N PHE A 10 3.45 19.14 2.10
CA PHE A 10 3.17 20.16 1.08
C PHE A 10 2.90 19.56 -0.30
N PHE A 11 3.62 18.50 -0.68
CA PHE A 11 3.36 17.81 -1.95
C PHE A 11 1.97 17.16 -1.96
N ILE A 12 1.57 16.46 -0.89
CA ILE A 12 0.23 15.88 -0.78
C ILE A 12 -0.82 16.98 -0.91
N LYS A 13 -0.74 18.03 -0.07
CA LYS A 13 -1.71 19.14 -0.08
C LYS A 13 -1.85 19.81 -1.46
N LYS A 14 -0.75 19.91 -2.22
CA LYS A 14 -0.74 20.51 -3.55
C LYS A 14 -1.26 19.56 -4.64
N LEU A 15 -0.79 18.31 -4.64
CA LEU A 15 -1.01 17.35 -5.73
C LEU A 15 -2.29 16.54 -5.57
N THR A 16 -2.90 16.49 -4.39
CA THR A 16 -4.18 15.82 -4.15
C THR A 16 -5.35 16.79 -4.02
N LYS A 17 -5.15 18.08 -4.32
CA LYS A 17 -6.21 19.10 -4.24
C LYS A 17 -7.30 18.79 -5.27
N GLY A 18 -8.51 18.49 -4.79
CA GLY A 18 -9.65 18.14 -5.64
C GLY A 18 -9.64 16.69 -6.15
N GLU A 19 -8.69 15.86 -5.69
CA GLU A 19 -8.77 14.42 -5.91
C GLU A 19 -9.94 13.84 -5.12
N LEU A 20 -10.73 13.01 -5.79
CA LEU A 20 -11.88 12.32 -5.20
C LEU A 20 -11.72 10.80 -5.20
N VAL A 21 -10.70 10.30 -5.91
CA VAL A 21 -10.49 8.88 -6.15
C VAL A 21 -9.03 8.53 -5.94
N GLY A 22 -8.77 7.59 -5.03
CA GLY A 22 -7.48 6.94 -4.86
C GLY A 22 -7.48 5.55 -5.45
N ILE A 23 -6.30 5.04 -5.81
CA ILE A 23 -6.10 3.66 -6.22
C ILE A 23 -5.21 2.99 -5.18
N ILE A 24 -5.68 1.91 -4.55
CA ILE A 24 -4.92 1.12 -3.59
C ILE A 24 -4.37 -0.13 -4.25
N ASP A 25 -3.06 -0.36 -4.07
CA ASP A 25 -2.40 -1.59 -4.50
C ASP A 25 -1.17 -1.89 -3.64
N SER A 26 -0.66 -3.12 -3.77
CA SER A 26 0.54 -3.58 -3.10
C SER A 26 1.51 -4.26 -4.06
N PHE A 27 2.80 -4.05 -3.84
CA PHE A 27 3.84 -4.67 -4.67
C PHE A 27 5.05 -5.11 -3.82
N PRO A 28 5.79 -6.14 -4.26
CA PRO A 28 6.99 -6.55 -3.55
C PRO A 28 8.11 -5.54 -3.74
N SER A 29 8.90 -5.35 -2.69
CA SER A 29 10.17 -4.62 -2.70
C SER A 29 11.30 -5.59 -2.32
N PRO A 30 11.91 -6.27 -3.32
CA PRO A 30 13.04 -7.17 -3.09
C PRO A 30 14.25 -6.39 -2.59
N LEU A 31 14.83 -6.81 -1.46
CA LEU A 31 15.98 -6.13 -0.86
C LEU A 31 17.31 -6.67 -1.38
N CYS A 32 17.36 -7.94 -1.76
CA CYS A 32 18.57 -8.54 -2.33
C CYS A 32 18.23 -9.70 -3.26
N LYS A 33 19.23 -10.12 -4.05
CA LYS A 33 19.15 -11.36 -4.82
C LYS A 33 19.01 -12.56 -3.85
N PRO A 34 18.27 -13.62 -4.21
CA PRO A 34 18.08 -14.79 -3.34
C PRO A 34 19.37 -15.36 -2.74
N VAL A 35 20.46 -15.38 -3.51
CA VAL A 35 21.79 -15.86 -3.07
C VAL A 35 22.37 -15.09 -1.87
N ARG A 36 21.93 -13.86 -1.61
CA ARG A 36 22.40 -13.01 -0.50
C ARG A 36 21.39 -12.88 0.65
N ASN A 37 20.26 -13.59 0.62
CA ASN A 37 19.21 -13.43 1.65
C ASN A 37 19.72 -13.72 3.08
N ARG A 38 20.53 -14.77 3.26
CA ARG A 38 21.11 -15.15 4.56
C ARG A 38 22.12 -14.14 5.10
N GLN A 39 22.67 -13.30 4.23
CA GLN A 39 23.67 -12.29 4.59
C GLN A 39 23.05 -10.91 4.87
N ALA A 40 21.77 -10.71 4.54
CA ALA A 40 21.10 -9.42 4.68
C ALA A 40 20.70 -9.17 6.15
N LYS A 41 21.35 -8.19 6.80
CA LYS A 41 21.14 -7.86 8.22
C LYS A 41 20.34 -6.59 8.49
N LEU A 42 20.37 -5.62 7.57
CA LEU A 42 19.88 -4.25 7.84
C LEU A 42 18.38 -4.18 8.23
N LEU A 43 17.54 -4.96 7.55
CA LEU A 43 16.08 -4.96 7.75
C LEU A 43 15.54 -6.33 8.15
N ASN A 44 16.38 -7.20 8.73
CA ASN A 44 16.02 -8.60 9.03
C ASN A 44 14.82 -8.76 9.99
N GLN A 45 14.50 -7.73 10.78
CA GLN A 45 13.35 -7.74 11.69
C GLN A 45 12.00 -7.66 10.95
N ILE A 46 11.98 -7.04 9.77
CA ILE A 46 10.75 -6.81 8.99
C ILE A 46 10.78 -7.51 7.63
N ALA A 47 11.95 -7.77 7.06
CA ALA A 47 12.09 -8.46 5.79
C ALA A 47 11.90 -9.96 5.96
N LYS A 48 11.11 -10.57 5.08
CA LYS A 48 10.95 -12.03 5.02
C LYS A 48 10.99 -12.51 3.57
N VAL A 49 11.02 -13.83 3.41
CA VAL A 49 10.75 -14.45 2.11
C VAL A 49 9.25 -14.36 1.84
N GLY A 50 8.90 -13.76 0.71
CA GLY A 50 7.54 -13.70 0.18
C GLY A 50 7.46 -14.38 -1.18
N TYR A 51 6.24 -14.69 -1.61
CA TYR A 51 5.95 -15.20 -2.94
C TYR A 51 5.16 -14.15 -3.71
N ASN A 52 5.61 -13.81 -4.91
CA ASN A 52 4.82 -13.01 -5.85
C ASN A 52 4.13 -13.97 -6.83
N SER A 53 2.81 -14.05 -6.74
CA SER A 53 1.98 -14.92 -7.58
C SER A 53 2.00 -14.52 -9.06
N THR A 54 1.97 -13.22 -9.35
CA THR A 54 2.02 -12.68 -10.73
C THR A 54 3.30 -13.08 -11.46
N LYS A 55 4.44 -13.00 -10.77
CA LYS A 55 5.77 -13.36 -11.30
C LYS A 55 6.16 -14.82 -11.05
N LYS A 56 5.30 -15.57 -10.35
CA LYS A 56 5.53 -16.95 -9.91
C LYS A 56 6.91 -17.16 -9.26
N SER A 57 7.36 -16.20 -8.45
CA SER A 57 8.74 -16.16 -7.95
C SER A 57 8.82 -15.79 -6.47
N TYR A 58 9.77 -16.39 -5.74
CA TYR A 58 10.11 -15.97 -4.38
C TYR A 58 11.03 -14.76 -4.37
N PHE A 59 10.86 -13.90 -3.37
CA PHE A 59 11.74 -12.77 -3.11
C PHE A 59 12.02 -12.65 -1.62
N TYR A 60 13.21 -12.18 -1.25
CA TYR A 60 13.48 -11.74 0.11
C TYR A 60 13.35 -10.22 0.15
N GLY A 61 12.43 -9.71 0.96
CA GLY A 61 12.21 -8.28 1.04
C GLY A 61 10.97 -7.89 1.83
N LEU A 62 10.36 -6.79 1.39
CA LEU A 62 9.21 -6.15 2.02
C LEU A 62 8.03 -6.11 1.04
N LYS A 63 6.84 -5.85 1.56
CA LYS A 63 5.66 -5.55 0.78
C LYS A 63 5.30 -4.09 1.01
N ILE A 64 5.16 -3.33 -0.07
CA ILE A 64 4.79 -1.93 -0.04
C ILE A 64 3.33 -1.85 -0.45
N HIS A 65 2.52 -1.17 0.34
CA HIS A 65 1.11 -0.90 0.09
C HIS A 65 0.95 0.60 -0.07
N MET A 66 0.24 1.06 -1.09
CA MET A 66 0.10 2.49 -1.37
C MET A 66 -1.30 2.83 -1.86
N ILE A 67 -1.78 4.00 -1.46
CA ILE A 67 -2.85 4.69 -2.16
C ILE A 67 -2.21 5.78 -3.02
N VAL A 68 -2.50 5.76 -4.31
CA VAL A 68 -2.01 6.72 -5.29
C VAL A 68 -3.15 7.50 -5.91
N THR A 69 -2.85 8.69 -6.45
CA THR A 69 -3.76 9.42 -7.34
C THR A 69 -3.90 8.68 -8.67
N LYS A 70 -4.84 9.12 -9.53
CA LYS A 70 -4.97 8.61 -10.90
C LYS A 70 -3.70 8.81 -11.75
N THR A 71 -2.88 9.80 -11.40
CA THR A 71 -1.59 10.09 -12.05
C THR A 71 -0.42 9.33 -11.43
N GLY A 72 -0.66 8.46 -10.44
CA GLY A 72 0.36 7.65 -9.78
C GLY A 72 1.12 8.35 -8.65
N PHE A 73 0.64 9.50 -8.16
CA PHE A 73 1.28 10.19 -7.04
C PHE A 73 0.95 9.50 -5.70
N PRO A 74 1.94 9.09 -4.88
CA PRO A 74 1.69 8.39 -3.61
C PRO A 74 1.12 9.30 -2.51
N ILE A 75 -0.13 9.04 -2.14
CA ILE A 75 -0.87 9.75 -1.09
C ILE A 75 -0.53 9.17 0.28
N THR A 76 -0.77 7.87 0.48
CA THR A 76 -0.45 7.13 1.72
C THR A 76 0.29 5.86 1.38
N TYR A 77 1.09 5.37 2.34
CA TYR A 77 1.83 4.14 2.15
C TYR A 77 2.09 3.42 3.47
N SER A 78 2.17 2.10 3.39
CA SER A 78 2.59 1.24 4.50
C SER A 78 3.61 0.22 4.00
N ILE A 79 4.58 -0.09 4.84
CA ILE A 79 5.64 -1.05 4.54
C ILE A 79 5.52 -2.19 5.54
N THR A 80 5.30 -3.39 5.05
CA THR A 80 5.08 -4.58 5.88
C THR A 80 6.03 -5.70 5.47
N ASN A 81 6.09 -6.74 6.31
CA ASN A 81 6.64 -8.00 5.84
C ASN A 81 5.75 -8.59 4.71
N PRO A 82 6.29 -9.44 3.83
CA PRO A 82 5.54 -10.04 2.72
C PRO A 82 4.35 -10.91 3.08
N GLY A 83 4.26 -11.43 4.31
CA GLY A 83 3.17 -12.29 4.76
C GLY A 83 1.95 -11.54 5.26
N VAL A 84 1.99 -10.21 5.33
CA VAL A 84 0.84 -9.40 5.72
C VAL A 84 -0.16 -9.31 4.57
N HIS A 85 -1.40 -9.71 4.84
CA HIS A 85 -2.52 -9.54 3.93
C HIS A 85 -2.88 -8.07 3.72
N ASP A 86 -3.26 -7.72 2.49
CA ASP A 86 -3.52 -6.35 2.03
C ASP A 86 -4.67 -5.68 2.80
N VAL A 87 -5.69 -6.47 3.13
CA VAL A 87 -6.80 -6.06 3.99
C VAL A 87 -6.35 -5.44 5.32
N LYS A 88 -5.21 -5.88 5.91
CA LYS A 88 -4.78 -5.41 7.23
C LYS A 88 -4.37 -3.94 7.25
N VAL A 89 -3.94 -3.39 6.11
CA VAL A 89 -3.51 -1.98 6.02
C VAL A 89 -4.58 -1.08 5.39
N LEU A 90 -5.64 -1.67 4.83
CA LEU A 90 -6.69 -0.97 4.10
C LEU A 90 -7.29 0.17 4.92
N GLU A 91 -7.70 -0.12 6.16
CA GLU A 91 -8.36 0.87 7.02
C GLU A 91 -7.45 2.08 7.27
N THR A 92 -6.23 1.84 7.77
CA THR A 92 -5.27 2.90 8.10
C THR A 92 -4.91 3.74 6.87
N LEU A 93 -4.61 3.11 5.74
CA LEU A 93 -4.24 3.83 4.52
C LEU A 93 -5.39 4.69 3.99
N SER A 94 -6.62 4.16 4.06
CA SER A 94 -7.82 4.85 3.58
C SER A 94 -8.13 6.08 4.41
N GLU A 95 -8.06 5.96 5.73
CA GLU A 95 -8.30 7.08 6.67
C GLU A 95 -7.24 8.16 6.54
N GLU A 96 -5.96 7.77 6.40
CA GLU A 96 -4.88 8.73 6.17
C GLU A 96 -4.99 9.42 4.81
N ALA A 97 -5.48 8.73 3.78
CA ALA A 97 -5.64 9.30 2.43
C ALA A 97 -6.80 10.30 2.39
N ASN A 98 -7.84 10.04 3.21
CA ASN A 98 -9.01 10.90 3.36
C ASN A 98 -9.66 11.26 2.01
N LEU A 99 -9.77 10.26 1.13
CA LEU A 99 -10.46 10.37 -0.16
C LEU A 99 -11.82 9.67 -0.07
N PRO A 100 -12.88 10.22 -0.67
CA PRO A 100 -14.21 9.64 -0.58
C PRO A 100 -14.34 8.31 -1.32
N ASN A 101 -13.51 8.07 -2.35
CA ASN A 101 -13.54 6.83 -3.12
C ASN A 101 -12.14 6.23 -3.24
N ILE A 102 -12.02 4.93 -3.01
CA ILE A 102 -10.78 4.19 -3.20
C ILE A 102 -11.07 2.97 -4.06
N LEU A 103 -10.33 2.83 -5.16
CA LEU A 103 -10.38 1.70 -6.07
C LEU A 103 -9.30 0.70 -5.67
N GLY A 104 -9.65 -0.56 -5.49
CA GLY A 104 -8.70 -1.63 -5.19
C GLY A 104 -9.00 -2.89 -5.99
N ASP A 105 -8.10 -3.88 -5.87
CA ASP A 105 -8.33 -5.22 -6.40
C ASP A 105 -9.08 -6.11 -5.39
N LYS A 106 -9.35 -7.37 -5.76
CA LYS A 106 -10.01 -8.33 -4.87
C LYS A 106 -9.19 -8.72 -3.63
N GLY A 107 -7.90 -8.41 -3.58
CA GLY A 107 -7.07 -8.56 -2.40
C GLY A 107 -7.54 -7.72 -1.21
N TYR A 108 -8.38 -6.70 -1.45
CA TYR A 108 -8.94 -5.81 -0.44
C TYR A 108 -10.39 -6.12 -0.03
N ILE A 109 -10.90 -7.33 -0.30
CA ILE A 109 -12.24 -7.76 0.13
C ILE A 109 -12.30 -7.88 1.66
N SER A 110 -13.13 -7.06 2.30
CA SER A 110 -13.42 -7.16 3.74
C SER A 110 -14.70 -6.40 4.12
N HIS A 111 -15.80 -7.13 4.34
CA HIS A 111 -17.10 -6.53 4.70
C HIS A 111 -17.00 -5.59 5.91
N LYS A 112 -16.40 -6.09 7.00
CA LYS A 112 -16.26 -5.35 8.27
C LYS A 112 -15.50 -4.03 8.08
N ILE A 113 -14.42 -4.02 7.29
CA ILE A 113 -13.62 -2.81 7.08
C ILE A 113 -14.35 -1.87 6.13
N HIS A 114 -15.02 -2.39 5.10
CA HIS A 114 -15.79 -1.58 4.15
C HIS A 114 -16.93 -0.84 4.85
N GLU A 115 -17.67 -1.51 5.74
CA GLU A 115 -18.71 -0.85 6.57
C GLU A 115 -18.13 0.24 7.46
N LYS A 116 -17.01 -0.04 8.11
CA LYS A 116 -16.35 0.94 8.99
C LYS A 116 -15.88 2.18 8.23
N LEU A 117 -15.36 2.00 7.01
CA LEU A 117 -14.94 3.09 6.15
C LEU A 117 -16.14 3.85 5.56
N ALA A 118 -17.23 3.16 5.23
CA ALA A 118 -18.47 3.79 4.77
C ALA A 118 -19.07 4.73 5.82
N LEU A 119 -19.03 4.36 7.10
CA LEU A 119 -19.42 5.24 8.21
C LEU A 119 -18.57 6.52 8.31
N LYS A 120 -17.35 6.50 7.74
CA LYS A 120 -16.44 7.64 7.64
C LYS A 120 -16.56 8.40 6.30
N GLY A 121 -17.53 8.03 5.46
CA GLY A 121 -17.72 8.63 4.14
C GLY A 121 -16.72 8.15 3.08
N ILE A 122 -16.03 7.02 3.32
CA ILE A 122 -15.05 6.44 2.40
C ILE A 122 -15.65 5.17 1.79
N THR A 123 -15.78 5.16 0.47
CA THR A 123 -16.28 4.00 -0.29
C THR A 123 -15.14 3.24 -0.93
N ILE A 124 -15.05 1.94 -0.65
CA ILE A 124 -14.11 1.03 -1.33
C ILE A 124 -14.83 0.36 -2.50
N SER A 125 -14.34 0.59 -3.72
CA SER A 125 -14.83 -0.11 -4.91
C SER A 125 -13.77 -1.09 -5.39
N LEU A 126 -14.16 -2.35 -5.57
CA LEU A 126 -13.24 -3.40 -5.98
C LEU A 126 -13.42 -3.70 -7.46
N SER A 127 -12.31 -3.75 -8.19
CA SER A 127 -12.29 -4.11 -9.61
C SER A 127 -11.50 -5.39 -9.86
N LEU A 128 -11.74 -6.04 -11.00
CA LEU A 128 -10.99 -7.20 -11.47
C LEU A 128 -9.63 -6.83 -12.11
N ILE A 129 -9.24 -5.56 -12.07
CA ILE A 129 -8.03 -5.10 -12.73
C ILE A 129 -6.83 -5.55 -11.90
N HIS A 130 -6.00 -6.42 -12.46
CA HIS A 130 -4.62 -6.60 -12.01
C HIS A 130 -3.86 -5.33 -12.41
N ILE A 131 -3.63 -4.43 -11.46
CA ILE A 131 -2.78 -3.24 -11.62
C ILE A 131 -1.31 -3.65 -11.49
#